data_AF-A0A0N1NL52-F1
#
_entry.id   AF-A0A0N1NL52-F1
#
_cell.length_a   1.000
_cell.length_b   1.000
_cell.length_c   1.000
_cell.angle_alpha   90.00
_cell.angle_beta   90.00
_cell.angle_gamma   90.00
#
_symmetry.space_group_name_H-M   'P 1'
#
loop_
_entity.id
_entity.type
_entity.pdbx_description
1 polymer ?
#
loop_
_entity_poly.entity_id
_entity_poly.type
_entity_poly.pdbx_seq_one_letter_code
_entity_poly.pdbx_strand_id
1 'polypeptide(L)'
;MCARACATRASLVEPGGPPAAESVRRRAVMCAEVCDATCRVLSEQDLQDETVLRVQVEWCRAVCLECARMFDRQRGGEKGSRACRDCARACTDFLAVLG
;
A
#
# COMPACT_ATOMS: atom_id res chain seq x y z
N MET A 1 -1.70 -9.20 1.02
CA MET A 1 -0.27 -9.42 1.40
C MET A 1 0.54 -8.12 1.52
N CYS A 2 0.28 -7.09 0.71
CA CYS A 2 0.97 -5.79 0.80
C CYS A 2 0.89 -5.15 2.19
N ALA A 3 -0.32 -5.08 2.78
CA ALA A 3 -0.53 -4.49 4.10
C ALA A 3 0.42 -5.03 5.17
N ARG A 4 0.49 -6.36 5.29
CA ARG A 4 1.40 -7.04 6.23
C ARG A 4 2.87 -6.75 5.93
N ALA A 5 3.29 -6.78 4.66
CA ALA A 5 4.68 -6.52 4.28
C ALA A 5 5.10 -5.09 4.65
N CYS A 6 4.24 -4.11 4.41
CA CYS A 6 4.45 -2.72 4.77
C CYS A 6 4.47 -2.52 6.29
N ALA A 7 3.55 -3.16 7.03
CA ALA A 7 3.53 -3.12 8.49
C ALA A 7 4.81 -3.73 9.11
N THR A 8 5.26 -4.89 8.62
CA THR A 8 6.53 -5.50 9.05
C THR A 8 7.71 -4.59 8.75
N ARG A 9 7.71 -3.89 7.60
CA ARG A 9 8.81 -2.97 7.29
C ARG A 9 8.80 -1.74 8.19
N ALA A 10 7.61 -1.21 8.51
CA ALA A 10 7.47 -0.11 9.46
C ALA A 10 7.97 -0.48 10.86
N SER A 11 7.69 -1.71 11.33
CA SER A 11 8.13 -2.17 12.66
C SER A 11 9.64 -2.38 12.78
N LEU A 12 10.36 -2.50 11.66
CA LEU A 12 11.82 -2.62 11.64
C LEU A 12 12.54 -1.27 11.69
N VAL A 13 11.80 -0.15 11.60
CA VAL A 13 12.37 1.19 11.65
C VAL A 13 12.23 1.73 13.07
N GLU A 14 13.37 2.02 13.69
CA GLU A 14 13.45 2.58 15.05
C GLU A 14 12.67 3.90 15.17
N PRO A 15 11.73 4.01 16.12
CA PRO A 15 11.06 5.28 16.46
C PRO A 15 12.07 6.35 16.87
N GLY A 16 11.96 7.55 16.31
CA GLY A 16 12.87 8.66 16.65
C GLY A 16 14.26 8.55 15.99
N GLY A 17 14.44 7.65 15.01
CA GLY A 17 15.60 7.64 14.14
C GLY A 17 15.71 8.89 13.25
N PRO A 18 16.71 8.95 12.35
CA PRO A 18 16.89 10.07 11.45
C PRO A 18 15.61 10.41 10.66
N PRO A 19 15.37 11.68 10.28
CA PRO A 19 14.14 12.09 9.57
C PRO A 19 13.82 11.26 8.32
N ALA A 20 14.85 10.78 7.62
CA ALA A 20 14.71 9.90 6.45
C ALA A 20 14.21 8.49 6.80
N ALA A 21 14.57 7.95 7.97
CA ALA A 21 14.03 6.68 8.45
C ALA A 21 12.57 6.86 8.89
N GLU A 22 12.28 7.94 9.61
CA GLU A 22 10.92 8.24 10.07
C GLU A 22 9.95 8.48 8.90
N SER A 23 10.41 9.08 7.80
CA SER A 23 9.58 9.24 6.59
C SER A 23 9.26 7.88 5.93
N VAL A 24 10.23 6.96 5.88
CA VAL A 24 10.02 5.58 5.40
C VAL A 24 9.01 4.86 6.29
N ARG A 25 9.14 4.97 7.61
CA ARG A 25 8.20 4.36 8.58
C ARG A 25 6.77 4.87 8.36
N ARG A 26 6.58 6.18 8.35
CA ARG A 26 5.27 6.81 8.12
C ARG A 26 4.65 6.39 6.78
N ARG A 27 5.45 6.33 5.71
CA ARG A 27 4.96 5.90 4.40
C ARG A 27 4.58 4.42 4.37
N ALA A 28 5.35 3.57 5.04
CA ALA A 28 5.04 2.14 5.16
C ALA A 28 3.75 1.90 5.97
N VAL A 29 3.54 2.64 7.07
CA VAL A 29 2.27 2.59 7.83
C VAL A 29 1.09 3.00 6.95
N MET A 30 1.18 4.15 6.27
CA MET A 30 0.12 4.63 5.38
C MET A 30 -0.22 3.60 4.28
N CYS A 31 0.79 2.98 3.66
CA CYS A 31 0.55 1.95 2.66
C CYS A 31 -0.14 0.72 3.26
N ALA A 32 0.22 0.34 4.49
CA ALA A 32 -0.43 -0.75 5.19
C ALA A 32 -1.91 -0.48 5.45
N GLU A 33 -2.22 0.69 6.00
CA GLU A 33 -3.59 1.11 6.33
C GLU A 33 -4.47 1.21 5.08
N VAL A 34 -3.97 1.83 4.00
CA VAL A 34 -4.74 1.96 2.76
C VAL A 34 -4.99 0.59 2.13
N CYS A 35 -3.98 -0.30 2.12
CA CYS A 35 -4.18 -1.65 1.61
C CYS A 35 -5.21 -2.44 2.43
N ASP A 36 -5.19 -2.29 3.76
CA ASP A 36 -6.14 -2.95 4.66
C ASP A 36 -7.56 -2.42 4.45
N ALA A 37 -7.72 -1.10 4.41
CA ALA A 37 -8.99 -0.45 4.12
C ALA A 37 -9.56 -0.87 2.75
N THR A 38 -8.73 -0.92 1.71
CA THR A 38 -9.16 -1.39 0.39
C THR A 38 -9.54 -2.88 0.41
N CYS A 39 -8.81 -3.74 1.12
CA CYS A 39 -9.19 -5.14 1.28
C CYS A 39 -10.55 -5.29 2.00
N ARG A 40 -10.79 -4.49 3.04
CA ARG A 40 -12.06 -4.49 3.76
C ARG A 40 -13.20 -4.06 2.85
N VAL A 41 -13.05 -2.92 2.17
CA VAL A 41 -14.03 -2.43 1.19
C VAL A 41 -14.30 -3.50 0.14
N LEU A 42 -13.29 -4.06 -0.54
CA LEU A 42 -13.49 -5.09 -1.58
C LEU A 42 -14.18 -6.38 -1.08
N SER A 43 -14.16 -6.64 0.23
CA SER A 43 -14.78 -7.83 0.83
C SER A 43 -16.23 -7.59 1.26
N GLU A 44 -16.63 -6.33 1.43
CA GLU A 44 -18.00 -5.95 1.79
C GLU A 44 -18.90 -6.04 0.54
N GLN A 45 -19.79 -7.04 0.50
CA GLN A 45 -20.65 -7.30 -0.67
C GLN A 45 -21.89 -6.40 -0.77
N ASP A 46 -22.11 -5.49 0.18
CA ASP A 46 -23.34 -4.71 0.27
C ASP A 46 -23.20 -3.37 -0.47
N LEU A 47 -24.14 -3.09 -1.40
CA LEU A 47 -24.35 -1.86 -2.18
C LEU A 47 -23.16 -0.89 -2.23
N GLN A 48 -22.03 -1.35 -2.76
CA GLN A 48 -20.84 -0.51 -2.87
C GLN A 48 -21.06 0.54 -3.95
N ASP A 49 -20.96 1.82 -3.59
CA ASP A 49 -20.86 2.89 -4.57
C ASP A 49 -19.59 2.68 -5.39
N GLU A 50 -19.76 2.32 -6.66
CA GLU A 50 -18.67 2.05 -7.61
C GLU A 50 -17.71 3.25 -7.73
N THR A 51 -18.20 4.47 -7.57
CA THR A 51 -17.38 5.69 -7.57
C THR A 51 -16.47 5.73 -6.35
N VAL A 52 -17.01 5.44 -5.17
CA VAL A 52 -16.23 5.36 -3.92
C VAL A 52 -15.20 4.25 -4.00
N LEU A 53 -15.59 3.09 -4.56
CA LEU A 53 -14.69 1.96 -4.76
C LEU A 53 -13.55 2.31 -5.72
N ARG A 54 -13.85 2.94 -6.86
CA ARG A 54 -12.86 3.39 -7.85
C ARG A 54 -11.85 4.34 -7.20
N VAL A 55 -12.32 5.36 -6.48
CA VAL A 55 -11.46 6.32 -5.76
C VAL A 55 -10.57 5.61 -4.73
N GLN A 56 -11.13 4.68 -3.94
CA GLN A 56 -10.38 3.93 -2.94
C GLN A 56 -9.28 3.05 -3.57
N VAL A 57 -9.56 2.39 -4.70
CA VAL A 57 -8.60 1.51 -5.38
C VAL A 57 -7.53 2.32 -6.12
N GLU A 58 -7.90 3.44 -6.75
CA GLU A 58 -6.94 4.38 -7.35
C GLU A 58 -5.96 4.93 -6.30
N TRP A 59 -6.49 5.31 -5.14
CA TRP A 59 -5.67 5.77 -4.03
C TRP A 59 -4.71 4.67 -3.54
N CYS A 60 -5.21 3.44 -3.35
CA CYS A 60 -4.38 2.30 -2.96
C CYS A 60 -3.26 2.02 -3.97
N ARG A 61 -3.57 2.05 -5.26
CA ARG A 61 -2.58 1.90 -6.34
C ARG A 61 -1.49 2.96 -6.27
N ALA A 62 -1.87 4.24 -6.15
CA ALA A 62 -0.92 5.35 -6.08
C ALA A 62 0.00 5.24 -4.86
N VAL A 63 -0.56 4.96 -3.69
CA VAL A 63 0.20 4.80 -2.44
C VAL A 63 1.16 3.63 -2.51
N CYS A 64 0.74 2.48 -3.07
CA CYS A 64 1.59 1.32 -3.28
C CYS A 64 2.79 1.64 -4.19
N LEU A 65 2.57 2.31 -5.32
CA LEU A 65 3.66 2.68 -6.23
C LEU A 65 4.67 3.63 -5.59
N GLU A 66 4.20 4.59 -4.80
CA GLU A 66 5.09 5.49 -4.06
C GLU A 66 5.88 4.74 -2.99
N CYS A 67 5.23 3.84 -2.25
CA CYS A 67 5.88 3.02 -1.24
C CYS A 67 6.95 2.08 -1.84
N ALA A 68 6.67 1.49 -3.00
CA ALA A 68 7.64 0.67 -3.74
C ALA A 68 8.92 1.45 -4.08
N ARG A 69 8.78 2.67 -4.65
CA ARG A 69 9.91 3.54 -4.98
C ARG A 69 10.73 3.93 -3.75
N MET A 70 10.09 4.10 -2.60
CA MET A 70 10.78 4.35 -1.33
C MET A 70 11.56 3.13 -0.85
N PHE A 71 10.97 1.93 -0.93
CA PHE A 71 11.65 0.70 -0.53
C PHE A 71 12.81 0.32 -1.43
N ASP A 72 12.78 0.64 -2.73
CA ASP A 72 13.92 0.41 -3.64
C ASP A 72 15.20 1.14 -3.19
N ARG A 73 15.05 2.23 -2.42
CA ARG A 73 16.17 3.05 -1.93
C ARG A 73 16.72 2.54 -0.59
N GLN A 74 16.15 1.47 -0.04
CA GLN A 74 16.45 0.96 1.29
C GLN A 74 17.07 -0.42 1.21
N ARG A 75 18.13 -0.67 1.99
CA ARG A 75 18.69 -2.02 2.16
C ARG A 75 17.63 -2.96 2.74
N GLY A 76 17.40 -4.11 2.09
CA GLY A 76 16.39 -5.08 2.52
C GLY A 76 14.95 -4.67 2.19
N GLY A 77 14.75 -3.64 1.35
CA GLY A 77 13.43 -3.17 0.93
C GLY A 77 12.81 -3.98 -0.21
N GLU A 78 13.54 -4.90 -0.82
CA GLU A 78 13.18 -5.59 -2.07
C GLU A 78 11.86 -6.36 -1.93
N LYS A 79 11.68 -7.06 -0.79
CA LYS A 79 10.45 -7.82 -0.51
C LYS A 79 9.23 -6.89 -0.37
N GLY A 80 9.38 -5.77 0.35
CA GLY A 80 8.32 -4.78 0.50
C GLY A 80 7.99 -4.12 -0.84
N SER A 81 9.04 -3.76 -1.59
CA SER A 81 8.90 -3.13 -2.90
C SER A 81 8.17 -4.01 -3.90
N ARG A 82 8.51 -5.30 -3.96
CA ARG A 82 7.80 -6.28 -4.79
C ARG A 82 6.34 -6.42 -4.36
N ALA A 83 6.06 -6.55 -3.07
CA ALA A 83 4.69 -6.67 -2.57
C ALA A 83 3.82 -5.43 -2.91
N CYS A 84 4.39 -4.24 -2.83
CA CYS A 84 3.73 -2.99 -3.24
C CYS A 84 3.43 -2.98 -4.75
N ARG A 85 4.39 -3.40 -5.59
CA ARG A 85 4.18 -3.46 -7.05
C ARG A 85 3.13 -4.50 -7.45
N ASP A 86 3.16 -5.67 -6.83
CA ASP A 86 2.18 -6.72 -7.06
C ASP A 86 0.76 -6.24 -6.68
N CYS A 87 0.63 -5.50 -5.56
CA CYS A 87 -0.65 -4.89 -5.16
C CYS A 87 -1.11 -3.79 -6.13
N ALA A 88 -0.20 -2.90 -6.54
CA ALA A 88 -0.52 -1.84 -7.50
C ALA A 88 -0.96 -2.40 -8.85
N ARG A 89 -0.37 -3.51 -9.29
CA ARG A 89 -0.82 -4.26 -10.48
C ARG A 89 -2.24 -4.80 -10.26
N ALA A 90 -2.49 -5.51 -9.17
CA ALA A 90 -3.83 -6.02 -8.87
C ALA A 90 -4.90 -4.91 -8.80
N CYS A 91 -4.59 -3.75 -8.21
CA CYS A 91 -5.47 -2.59 -8.22
C CYS A 91 -5.72 -2.06 -9.64
N THR A 92 -4.69 -2.05 -10.49
CA THR A 92 -4.83 -1.65 -11.90
C THR A 92 -5.73 -2.62 -12.67
N ASP A 93 -5.53 -3.92 -12.46
CA ASP A 93 -6.32 -4.97 -13.11
C ASP A 93 -7.79 -4.90 -12.64
N PHE A 94 -8.02 -4.63 -11.36
CA PHE A 94 -9.36 -4.44 -10.81
C PHE A 94 -10.07 -3.21 -11.39
N LEU A 95 -9.38 -2.06 -11.46
CA LEU A 95 -9.92 -0.84 -12.07
C LEU A 95 -10.31 -1.06 -13.55
N ALA A 96 -9.55 -1.87 -14.28
CA ALA A 96 -9.89 -2.21 -15.67
C ALA A 96 -11.17 -3.04 -15.79
N VAL A 97 -11.55 -3.79 -14.75
CA VAL A 97 -12.82 -4.54 -14.70
C VAL A 97 -14.00 -3.67 -14.26
N LEU A 98 -13.75 -2.63 -13.46
CA LEU A 98 -14.78 -1.69 -12.99
C LEU A 98 -15.34 -0.76 -14.07
N GLY A 99 -14.68 -0.61 -15.23
CA GLY A 99 -15.10 0.26 -16.33
C GLY A 99 -14.42 1.62 -16.33
#